data_AF-A0A9Q0IS91-F1
#
_entry.id   AF-A0A9Q0IS91-F1
#
_cell.length_a   1.000
_cell.length_b   1.000
_cell.length_c   1.000
_cell.angle_alpha   90.00
_cell.angle_beta   90.00
_cell.angle_gamma   90.00
#
_symmetry.space_group_name_H-M   'P 1'
#
loop_
_entity.id
_entity.type
_entity.pdbx_description
1 polymer ?
#
loop_
_entity_poly.entity_id
_entity_poly.type
_entity_poly.pdbx_seq_one_letter_code
_entity_poly.pdbx_strand_id
1 'polypeptide(L)'
;MDLVRWKRFRNSTVELKFNLDQYVNKRYPGLVKIVRNSKREGLIRARIHGWNAAAGPVVGFFDAHVEFNAGWAEPILTRMKEDHSRIILPAIDNIKYNTFEVQQYANAAHGYNWGLWCMYIIPPQEWLDKGDETAPIRLSRNHEAVSSAQLEDGLPSRRAGDTALNISLKALMQRRNLSPNT
;
A
#
# COMPACT_ATOMS: atom_id res chain seq x y z
N MET A 1 -13.95 0.92 6.93
CA MET A 1 -12.53 0.55 6.77
C MET A 1 -11.77 1.33 7.80
N ASP A 2 -10.93 0.65 8.59
CA ASP A 2 -10.08 1.30 9.58
C ASP A 2 -8.67 1.47 9.00
N LEU A 3 -8.10 2.65 9.20
CA LEU A 3 -6.75 2.99 8.73
C LEU A 3 -5.77 2.92 9.91
N VAL A 4 -4.87 1.94 9.87
CA VAL A 4 -3.79 1.80 10.85
C VAL A 4 -2.54 2.49 10.30
N ARG A 5 -2.18 3.62 10.90
CA ARG A 5 -0.92 4.31 10.63
C ARG A 5 0.09 4.09 11.76
N TRP A 6 1.36 3.88 11.40
CA TRP A 6 2.45 3.84 12.37
C TRP A 6 3.56 4.82 11.96
N LYS A 7 4.33 5.24 12.97
CA LYS A 7 5.56 5.99 12.77
C LYS A 7 6.57 5.53 13.81
N ARG A 8 7.82 5.36 13.36
CA ARG A 8 8.95 5.17 14.26
C ARG A 8 9.30 6.54 14.85
N PHE A 9 9.39 6.62 16.17
CA PHE A 9 9.89 7.82 16.85
C PHE A 9 11.08 7.46 17.74
N ARG A 10 12.07 8.36 17.79
CA ARG A 10 13.04 8.39 18.90
C ARG A 10 12.38 9.12 20.08
N ASN A 11 12.92 8.86 21.27
CA ASN A 11 12.35 9.26 22.55
C ASN A 11 11.99 10.76 22.63
N SER A 12 10.80 11.05 23.18
CA SER A 12 10.40 12.28 23.87
C SER A 12 10.25 13.64 23.15
N THR A 13 9.52 13.76 22.04
CA THR A 13 8.97 15.09 21.67
C THR A 13 7.58 15.28 22.30
N VAL A 14 7.38 16.40 23.02
CA VAL A 14 6.10 16.80 23.62
C VAL A 14 4.98 16.80 22.58
N GLU A 15 5.32 17.14 21.35
CA GLU A 15 4.45 17.16 20.17
C GLU A 15 3.66 15.86 19.96
N LEU A 16 4.28 14.70 20.19
CA LEU A 16 3.68 13.39 19.90
C LEU A 16 3.00 12.74 21.10
N LYS A 17 3.06 13.40 22.26
CA LYS A 17 2.38 12.99 23.48
C LYS A 17 1.09 13.79 23.62
N PHE A 18 1.05 14.66 24.61
CA PHE A 18 -0.10 15.45 24.97
C PHE A 18 -0.62 16.32 23.81
N ASN A 19 0.27 16.97 23.05
CA ASN A 19 -0.14 17.87 21.97
C ASN A 19 -0.87 17.12 20.85
N LEU A 20 -0.39 15.92 20.47
CA LEU A 20 -1.05 15.09 19.47
C LEU A 20 -2.40 14.58 19.97
N ASP A 21 -2.47 14.14 21.24
CA ASP A 21 -3.72 13.68 21.85
C ASP A 21 -4.76 14.82 21.84
N GLN A 22 -4.37 16.03 22.23
CA GLN A 22 -5.23 17.21 22.18
C GLN A 22 -5.67 17.55 20.76
N TYR A 23 -4.73 17.58 19.80
CA TYR A 23 -5.02 17.89 18.41
C TYR A 23 -6.03 16.91 17.81
N VAL A 24 -5.80 15.61 18.00
CA VAL A 24 -6.66 14.55 17.47
C VAL A 24 -8.04 14.58 18.12
N ASN A 25 -8.12 14.66 19.45
CA ASN A 25 -9.40 14.68 20.16
C ASN A 25 -10.24 15.90 19.81
N LYS A 26 -9.60 17.06 19.57
CA LYS A 26 -10.29 18.28 19.15
C LYS A 26 -10.77 18.22 17.71
N ARG A 27 -9.94 17.72 16.78
CA ARG A 27 -10.20 17.83 15.33
C ARG A 27 -10.99 16.65 14.76
N TYR A 28 -10.84 15.46 15.34
CA TYR A 28 -11.39 14.19 14.84
C TYR A 28 -11.98 13.33 15.98
N PRO A 29 -12.92 13.87 16.79
CA PRO A 29 -13.46 13.17 17.95
C PRO A 29 -14.12 11.85 17.53
N GLY A 30 -13.72 10.74 18.15
CA GLY A 30 -14.25 9.39 17.88
C GLY A 30 -13.81 8.77 16.55
N LEU A 31 -13.29 9.56 15.60
CA LEU A 31 -12.87 9.08 14.28
C LEU A 31 -11.41 8.58 14.28
N VAL A 32 -10.52 9.22 15.03
CA VAL A 32 -9.10 8.85 15.09
C VAL A 32 -8.74 8.42 16.51
N LYS A 33 -8.18 7.21 16.64
CA LYS A 33 -7.73 6.64 17.91
C LYS A 33 -6.22 6.51 17.93
N ILE A 34 -5.60 6.96 19.03
CA ILE A 34 -4.15 6.81 19.26
C ILE A 34 -3.91 5.58 20.12
N VAL A 35 -3.14 4.62 19.61
CA VAL A 35 -2.70 3.43 20.36
C VAL A 35 -1.22 3.59 20.70
N ARG A 36 -0.88 3.55 22.00
CA ARG A 36 0.49 3.75 22.48
C ARG A 36 1.07 2.44 23.00
N ASN A 37 2.29 2.13 22.57
CA ASN A 37 3.06 1.03 23.14
C ASN A 37 3.85 1.54 24.36
N SER A 38 3.90 0.74 25.43
CA SER A 38 4.65 1.07 26.66
C SER A 38 6.17 1.07 26.44
N LYS A 39 6.64 0.33 25.44
CA LYS A 39 8.05 0.26 25.02
C LYS A 39 8.19 0.24 23.50
N ARG A 40 9.43 0.34 23.02
CA ARG A 40 9.72 0.27 21.58
C ARG A 40 9.56 -1.17 21.07
N GLU A 41 8.47 -1.42 20.36
CA GLU A 41 8.15 -2.76 19.84
C GLU A 41 8.60 -3.02 18.40
N GLY A 42 8.95 -1.98 17.65
CA GLY A 42 9.21 -2.09 16.22
C GLY A 42 7.94 -2.15 15.37
N LEU A 43 8.12 -2.18 14.05
CA LEU A 43 7.06 -2.01 13.06
C LEU A 43 5.98 -3.10 13.15
N ILE A 44 6.40 -4.37 13.12
CA ILE A 44 5.50 -5.52 13.02
C ILE A 44 4.53 -5.55 14.20
N ARG A 45 5.04 -5.47 15.43
CA ARG A 45 4.22 -5.49 16.64
C ARG A 45 3.35 -4.24 16.78
N ALA A 46 3.82 -3.07 16.35
CA ALA A 46 2.98 -1.88 16.30
C ALA A 46 1.79 -2.04 15.35
N ARG A 47 1.98 -2.66 14.18
CA ARG A 47 0.89 -3.00 13.26
C ARG A 47 -0.10 -3.98 13.87
N ILE A 48 0.39 -5.02 14.57
CA ILE A 48 -0.48 -5.99 15.28
C ILE A 48 -1.31 -5.30 16.37
N HIS A 49 -0.71 -4.41 17.17
CA HIS A 49 -1.47 -3.66 18.18
C HIS A 49 -2.52 -2.74 17.54
N GLY A 50 -2.20 -2.10 16.42
CA GLY A 50 -3.17 -1.32 15.65
C GLY A 50 -4.31 -2.18 15.09
N TRP A 51 -3.99 -3.36 14.53
CA TRP A 51 -4.97 -4.33 14.04
C TRP A 51 -5.93 -4.78 15.15
N ASN A 52 -5.41 -5.17 16.32
CA ASN A 52 -6.24 -5.60 17.45
C ASN A 52 -7.16 -4.49 17.98
N ALA A 53 -6.80 -3.22 17.75
CA ALA A 53 -7.61 -2.07 18.15
C ALA A 53 -8.63 -1.63 17.09
N ALA A 54 -8.50 -2.11 15.86
CA ALA A 54 -9.43 -1.83 14.77
C ALA A 54 -10.73 -2.63 14.95
N ALA A 55 -11.85 -2.03 14.60
CA ALA A 55 -13.18 -2.62 14.68
C ALA A 55 -13.88 -2.72 13.31
N GLY A 56 -13.34 -2.06 12.28
CA GLY A 56 -13.88 -2.08 10.93
C GLY A 56 -13.76 -3.44 10.24
N PRO A 57 -14.66 -3.75 9.28
CA PRO A 57 -14.65 -5.02 8.55
C PRO A 57 -13.47 -5.17 7.57
N VAL A 58 -12.77 -4.07 7.29
CA VAL A 58 -11.58 -3.99 6.43
C VAL A 58 -10.56 -3.12 7.15
N VAL A 59 -9.31 -3.58 7.21
CA VAL A 59 -8.19 -2.85 7.82
C VAL A 59 -7.15 -2.54 6.74
N GLY A 60 -6.77 -1.27 6.63
CA GLY A 60 -5.68 -0.83 5.77
C GLY A 60 -4.46 -0.39 6.58
N PHE A 61 -3.28 -0.82 6.15
CA PHE A 61 -2.00 -0.46 6.78
C PHE A 61 -1.29 0.61 5.94
N PHE A 62 -0.96 1.74 6.57
CA PHE A 62 -0.30 2.85 5.89
C PHE A 62 0.84 3.43 6.70
N ASP A 63 1.89 3.86 6.02
CA ASP A 63 2.94 4.65 6.61
C ASP A 63 2.39 6.01 7.10
N ALA A 64 2.96 6.57 8.16
CA ALA A 64 2.52 7.89 8.67
C ALA A 64 2.89 9.09 7.77
N HIS A 65 3.49 8.86 6.62
CA HIS A 65 4.02 9.86 5.70
C HIS A 65 3.57 9.55 4.27
N VAL A 66 2.31 9.15 4.13
CA VAL A 66 1.64 8.94 2.85
C VAL A 66 0.54 9.97 2.65
N GLU A 67 0.29 10.28 1.39
CA GLU A 67 -0.85 11.06 0.93
C GLU A 67 -1.72 10.19 0.02
N PHE A 68 -3.00 10.48 -0.01
CA PHE A 68 -3.97 9.68 -0.75
C PHE A 68 -4.58 10.52 -1.87
N ASN A 69 -4.62 9.95 -3.07
CA ASN A 69 -5.38 10.52 -4.18
C ASN A 69 -6.88 10.44 -3.89
N ALA A 70 -7.66 11.34 -4.49
CA ALA A 70 -9.11 11.24 -4.45
C ALA A 70 -9.57 9.91 -5.10
N GLY A 71 -10.56 9.24 -4.50
CA GLY A 71 -11.10 7.98 -5.05
C GLY A 71 -10.20 6.76 -4.86
N TRP A 72 -9.20 6.81 -3.96
CA TRP A 72 -8.26 5.70 -3.76
C TRP A 72 -8.90 4.45 -3.14
N ALA A 73 -9.96 4.60 -2.35
CA ALA A 73 -10.47 3.54 -1.48
C ALA A 73 -11.55 2.68 -2.14
N GLU A 74 -12.45 3.31 -2.89
CA GLU A 74 -13.58 2.70 -3.59
C GLU A 74 -13.19 1.51 -4.46
N PRO A 75 -12.16 1.60 -5.31
CA PRO A 75 -11.79 0.48 -6.15
C PRO A 75 -11.11 -0.66 -5.36
N ILE A 76 -10.44 -0.37 -4.24
CA ILE A 76 -9.91 -1.39 -3.33
C ILE A 76 -11.06 -2.13 -2.64
N LEU A 77 -11.99 -1.38 -2.04
CA LEU A 77 -13.12 -1.94 -1.30
C LEU A 77 -14.06 -2.75 -2.19
N THR A 78 -14.27 -2.30 -3.43
CA THR A 78 -15.07 -3.05 -4.43
C THR A 78 -14.47 -4.42 -4.68
N ARG A 79 -13.15 -4.50 -4.82
CA ARG A 79 -12.44 -5.75 -5.10
C ARG A 79 -12.39 -6.68 -3.90
N MET A 80 -12.32 -6.14 -2.68
CA MET A 80 -12.44 -6.95 -1.45
C MET A 80 -13.86 -7.46 -1.27
N LYS A 81 -14.89 -6.69 -1.66
CA LYS A 81 -16.29 -7.12 -1.59
C LYS A 81 -16.59 -8.28 -2.54
N GLU A 82 -15.96 -8.30 -3.71
CA GLU A 82 -16.07 -9.43 -4.66
C GLU A 82 -15.52 -10.74 -4.07
N ASP A 83 -14.50 -10.66 -3.21
CA ASP A 83 -13.84 -11.82 -2.61
C ASP A 83 -13.01 -11.37 -1.39
N HIS A 84 -13.49 -11.77 -0.22
CA HIS A 84 -12.97 -11.32 1.07
C HIS A 84 -11.63 -11.99 1.42
N SER A 85 -11.15 -12.96 0.63
CA SER A 85 -9.83 -13.57 0.82
C SER A 85 -8.69 -12.75 0.22
N ARG A 86 -9.01 -11.68 -0.54
CA ARG A 86 -8.03 -10.88 -1.26
C ARG A 86 -7.29 -9.92 -0.33
N ILE A 87 -5.96 -9.93 -0.45
CA ILE A 87 -5.08 -8.88 0.04
C ILE A 87 -4.72 -7.99 -1.15
N ILE A 88 -4.94 -6.68 -0.99
CA ILE A 88 -4.74 -5.70 -2.05
C ILE A 88 -3.61 -4.76 -1.66
N LEU A 89 -2.62 -4.64 -2.55
CA LEU A 89 -1.64 -3.56 -2.51
C LEU A 89 -2.01 -2.50 -3.56
N PRO A 90 -2.22 -1.23 -3.20
CA PRO A 90 -2.41 -0.15 -4.17
C PRO A 90 -1.10 0.18 -4.89
N ALA A 91 -1.19 0.80 -6.07
CA ALA A 91 -0.04 1.45 -6.69
C ALA A 91 0.52 2.54 -5.75
N ILE A 92 1.85 2.61 -5.65
CA ILE A 92 2.56 3.53 -4.76
C ILE A 92 3.43 4.45 -5.62
N ASP A 93 3.07 5.73 -5.64
CA ASP A 93 3.90 6.79 -6.21
C ASP A 93 4.90 7.32 -5.17
N ASN A 94 6.00 7.90 -5.65
CA ASN A 94 7.02 8.47 -4.78
C ASN A 94 6.74 9.94 -4.48
N ILE A 95 6.92 10.35 -3.23
CA ILE A 95 6.94 11.77 -2.84
C ILE A 95 8.40 12.12 -2.54
N LYS A 96 9.00 13.02 -3.32
CA LYS A 96 10.40 13.41 -3.14
C LYS A 96 10.60 14.05 -1.76
N TYR A 97 11.54 13.54 -0.97
CA TYR A 97 11.73 13.97 0.42
C TYR A 97 12.16 15.45 0.57
N ASN A 98 12.75 16.04 -0.47
CA ASN A 98 13.31 17.39 -0.44
C ASN A 98 12.38 18.45 -1.07
N THR A 99 11.65 18.11 -2.13
CA THR A 99 10.76 19.04 -2.84
C THR A 99 9.27 18.77 -2.58
N PHE A 100 8.93 17.63 -1.97
CA PHE A 100 7.55 17.14 -1.82
C PHE A 100 6.78 16.97 -3.14
N GLU A 101 7.47 16.99 -4.27
CA GLU A 101 6.87 16.69 -5.57
C GLU A 101 6.50 15.21 -5.67
N VAL A 102 5.33 14.94 -6.24
CA VAL A 102 4.89 13.59 -6.58
C VAL A 102 5.57 13.16 -7.87
N GLN A 103 6.30 12.05 -7.80
CA GLN A 103 6.84 11.34 -8.95
C GLN A 103 6.01 10.08 -9.17
N GLN A 104 5.22 10.10 -10.25
CA GLN A 104 4.39 8.95 -10.62
C GLN A 104 5.26 7.80 -11.12
N TYR A 105 4.98 6.59 -10.62
CA TYR A 105 5.67 5.36 -11.03
C TYR A 105 4.82 4.57 -12.03
N ALA A 106 5.45 3.85 -12.93
CA ALA A 106 4.73 2.93 -13.81
C ALA A 106 4.07 1.82 -12.99
N ASN A 107 2.99 1.25 -13.53
CA ASN A 107 2.32 0.12 -12.91
C ASN A 107 3.26 -1.09 -12.93
N ALA A 108 3.45 -1.70 -11.76
CA ALA A 108 4.38 -2.79 -11.59
C ALA A 108 3.73 -3.91 -10.76
N ALA A 109 4.14 -5.14 -11.06
CA ALA A 109 3.99 -6.23 -10.12
C ALA A 109 5.05 -6.09 -9.02
N HIS A 110 4.84 -6.82 -7.92
CA HIS A 110 5.79 -6.90 -6.83
C HIS A 110 6.31 -8.33 -6.71
N GLY A 111 7.60 -8.47 -6.44
CA GLY A 111 8.24 -9.76 -6.24
C GLY A 111 9.46 -9.66 -5.34
N TYR A 112 10.20 -10.75 -5.21
CA TYR A 112 11.43 -10.81 -4.45
C TYR A 112 12.56 -11.35 -5.32
N ASN A 113 13.77 -10.83 -5.14
CA ASN A 113 14.97 -11.50 -5.63
C ASN A 113 15.47 -12.56 -4.62
N TRP A 114 16.50 -13.31 -4.98
CA TRP A 114 17.08 -14.36 -4.09
C TRP A 114 17.71 -13.83 -2.81
N GLY A 115 18.04 -12.54 -2.75
CA GLY A 115 18.42 -11.86 -1.51
C GLY A 115 17.24 -11.46 -0.62
N LEU A 116 16.01 -11.84 -1.00
CA LEU A 116 14.75 -11.49 -0.35
C LEU A 116 14.46 -9.98 -0.32
N TRP A 117 15.02 -9.23 -1.27
CA TRP A 117 14.70 -7.82 -1.46
C TRP A 117 13.38 -7.70 -2.23
N CYS A 118 12.47 -6.88 -1.71
CA CYS A 118 11.22 -6.56 -2.42
C CYS A 118 11.53 -5.66 -3.62
N MET A 119 11.05 -6.05 -4.79
CA MET A 119 11.33 -5.39 -6.07
C MET A 119 10.03 -5.05 -6.79
N TYR A 120 10.06 -3.95 -7.54
CA TYR A 120 9.12 -3.74 -8.63
C TYR A 120 9.55 -4.59 -9.82
N ILE A 121 8.66 -5.43 -10.31
CA ILE A 121 8.87 -6.28 -11.48
C ILE A 121 7.86 -5.94 -12.57
N ILE A 122 8.21 -6.29 -13.81
CA ILE A 122 7.35 -6.06 -14.96
C ILE A 122 6.05 -6.85 -14.76
N PRO A 123 4.86 -6.24 -14.97
CA PRO A 123 3.60 -6.97 -14.93
C PRO A 123 3.58 -8.14 -15.94
N PRO A 124 2.75 -9.18 -15.71
CA PRO A 124 2.60 -10.27 -16.67
C PRO A 124 2.19 -9.76 -18.05
N GLN A 125 2.70 -10.40 -19.11
CA GLN A 125 2.41 -10.00 -20.48
C GLN A 125 0.90 -9.99 -20.77
N GLU A 126 0.15 -10.96 -20.26
CA GLU A 126 -1.33 -11.00 -20.37
C GLU A 126 -2.01 -9.73 -19.84
N TRP A 127 -1.47 -9.15 -18.75
CA TRP A 127 -2.00 -7.90 -18.20
C TRP A 127 -1.64 -6.71 -19.08
N LEU A 128 -0.40 -6.68 -19.60
CA LEU A 128 0.05 -5.64 -20.54
C LEU A 128 -0.76 -5.66 -21.83
N ASP A 129 -0.99 -6.84 -22.41
CA ASP A 129 -1.75 -7.04 -23.64
C ASP A 129 -3.21 -6.62 -23.49
N LYS A 130 -3.79 -6.79 -22.29
CA LYS A 130 -5.14 -6.33 -22.00
C LYS A 130 -5.26 -4.80 -22.05
N GLY A 131 -4.20 -4.07 -21.70
CA GLY A 131 -4.15 -2.60 -21.71
C GLY A 131 -5.10 -1.90 -20.72
N ASP A 132 -5.82 -2.66 -19.88
CA ASP A 132 -6.76 -2.16 -18.90
C ASP A 132 -6.06 -1.91 -17.56
N GLU A 133 -5.67 -0.65 -17.33
CA GLU A 133 -4.98 -0.25 -16.10
C GLU A 133 -5.82 -0.45 -14.82
N THR A 134 -7.14 -0.64 -14.94
CA THR A 134 -8.02 -0.88 -13.79
C THR A 134 -8.09 -2.35 -13.39
N ALA A 135 -7.53 -3.24 -14.22
CA ALA A 135 -7.43 -4.65 -13.93
C ALA A 135 -6.38 -4.91 -12.84
N PRO A 136 -6.65 -5.83 -11.90
CA PRO A 136 -5.64 -6.22 -10.93
C PRO A 136 -4.48 -6.94 -11.60
N ILE A 137 -3.25 -6.60 -11.19
CA ILE A 137 -2.03 -7.31 -11.57
C ILE A 137 -1.94 -8.56 -10.70
N ARG A 138 -2.19 -9.71 -11.32
CA ARG A 138 -2.11 -11.02 -10.66
C ARG A 138 -0.79 -11.68 -11.00
N LEU A 139 -0.06 -12.14 -9.99
CA LEU A 139 0.98 -13.14 -10.22
C LEU A 139 0.27 -14.46 -10.57
N SER A 140 0.71 -15.15 -11.61
CA SER A 140 0.06 -16.37 -12.08
C SER A 140 0.06 -17.45 -10.99
N ARG A 141 -1.07 -18.13 -10.77
CA ARG A 141 -1.14 -19.30 -9.88
C ARG A 141 -0.34 -20.50 -10.40
N ASN A 142 -0.07 -20.50 -11.70
CA ASN A 142 0.76 -21.49 -12.35
C ASN A 142 2.14 -20.88 -12.52
N HIS A 143 3.08 -21.31 -11.67
CA HIS A 143 4.51 -21.09 -11.92
C HIS A 143 4.92 -21.98 -13.10
N GLU A 144 4.71 -21.51 -14.32
CA GLU A 144 5.79 -21.70 -15.28
C GLU A 144 6.86 -20.69 -14.87
N ALA A 145 8.05 -21.21 -14.57
CA ALA A 145 9.21 -20.39 -14.29
C ALA A 145 9.28 -19.30 -15.37
N VAL A 146 9.33 -18.04 -14.98
CA VAL A 146 9.74 -16.97 -15.88
C VAL A 146 11.04 -17.46 -16.49
N SER A 147 11.02 -17.71 -17.81
CA SER A 147 12.14 -18.36 -18.49
C SER A 147 13.40 -17.58 -18.20
N SER A 148 14.46 -18.33 -17.94
CA SER A 148 15.77 -17.97 -17.40
C SER A 148 16.59 -17.01 -18.27
N ALA A 149 15.99 -16.02 -18.94
CA ALA A 149 16.71 -15.11 -19.83
C ALA A 149 17.46 -14.00 -19.07
N GLN A 150 17.28 -13.85 -17.76
CA GLN A 150 17.99 -12.83 -16.98
C GLN A 150 18.28 -13.36 -15.58
N LEU A 151 19.52 -13.84 -15.38
CA LEU A 151 20.29 -14.08 -14.14
C LEU A 151 21.02 -15.43 -14.26
N GLU A 152 22.32 -15.36 -14.56
CA GLU A 152 23.23 -16.47 -14.31
C GLU A 152 23.35 -16.69 -12.80
N ASP A 153 22.79 -17.80 -12.32
CA ASP A 153 23.43 -18.76 -11.41
C ASP A 153 22.37 -19.75 -10.89
N GLY A 154 22.56 -21.02 -11.24
CA GLY A 154 21.58 -22.09 -11.10
C GLY A 154 21.36 -22.59 -9.66
N LEU A 155 20.22 -22.24 -9.06
CA LEU A 155 19.72 -22.90 -7.85
C LEU A 155 18.25 -23.36 -8.01
N PRO A 156 17.87 -24.55 -7.47
CA PRO A 156 16.59 -25.17 -7.77
C PRO A 156 15.42 -24.58 -6.98
N SER A 157 14.28 -24.49 -7.69
CA SER A 157 12.96 -24.04 -7.24
C SER A 157 12.33 -24.96 -6.18
N ARG A 158 11.81 -24.38 -5.08
CA ARG A 158 10.73 -24.97 -4.28
C ARG A 158 9.72 -23.92 -3.81
N ARG A 159 8.46 -24.37 -3.80
CA ARG A 159 7.17 -23.66 -3.66
C ARG A 159 7.06 -22.72 -2.45
N ALA A 160 6.59 -21.50 -2.70
CA ALA A 160 5.89 -20.65 -1.74
C ALA A 160 4.44 -20.46 -2.23
N GLY A 161 3.47 -20.49 -1.32
CA GLY A 161 2.05 -20.31 -1.63
C GLY A 161 1.69 -18.83 -1.71
N ASP A 162 1.10 -18.41 -2.83
CA ASP A 162 0.83 -17.00 -3.13
C ASP A 162 -0.67 -16.67 -3.16
N THR A 163 -1.06 -15.62 -2.44
CA THR A 163 -2.27 -14.83 -2.74
C THR A 163 -2.07 -13.38 -2.29
N ALA A 164 -1.15 -12.67 -2.95
CA ALA A 164 -1.11 -11.21 -2.91
C ALA A 164 -1.53 -10.68 -4.28
N LEU A 165 -2.63 -9.93 -4.34
CA LEU A 165 -3.02 -9.19 -5.54
C LEU A 165 -2.47 -7.77 -5.43
N ASN A 166 -1.66 -7.36 -6.41
CA ASN A 166 -1.36 -5.96 -6.60
C ASN A 166 -2.48 -5.39 -7.47
N ILE A 167 -3.18 -4.37 -6.99
CA ILE A 167 -4.11 -3.67 -7.86
C ILE A 167 -3.45 -2.35 -8.21
N SER A 168 -3.06 -2.21 -9.48
CA SER A 168 -2.82 -0.88 -9.98
C SER A 168 -4.16 -0.17 -10.06
N LEU A 169 -4.37 0.77 -9.16
CA LEU A 169 -5.44 1.74 -9.21
C LEU A 169 -4.78 3.10 -9.04
N LYS A 170 -4.15 3.57 -10.11
CA LYS A 170 -3.95 4.99 -10.26
C LYS A 170 -5.34 5.59 -10.42
N ALA A 171 -5.84 6.23 -9.37
CA ALA A 171 -7.06 7.01 -9.49
C ALA A 171 -6.85 8.00 -10.65
N LEU A 172 -7.66 7.83 -11.70
CA LEU A 172 -7.64 8.61 -12.91
C LEU A 172 -7.82 10.08 -12.52
N MET A 173 -6.76 10.89 -12.66
CA MET A 173 -6.87 12.33 -12.52
C MET A 173 -7.62 12.84 -13.75
N GLN A 174 -8.94 12.78 -13.74
CA GLN A 174 -9.74 13.51 -14.71
C GLN A 174 -9.52 14.99 -14.42
N ARG A 175 -8.56 15.61 -15.12
CA ARG A 175 -8.51 17.06 -15.31
C ARG A 175 -9.91 17.48 -15.74
N ARG A 176 -10.67 18.16 -14.87
CA ARG A 176 -11.73 19.03 -15.37
C ARG A 176 -11.02 20.08 -16.21
N ASN A 177 -11.15 19.95 -17.53
CA ASN A 177 -11.03 21.10 -18.40
C ASN A 177 -12.14 22.06 -17.98
N LEU A 178 -11.81 23.01 -17.09
CA LEU A 178 -12.61 24.22 -17.01
C LEU A 178 -12.34 24.96 -18.32
N SER A 179 -13.35 24.97 -19.18
CA SER A 179 -13.42 25.84 -20.36
C SER A 179 -13.12 27.28 -19.93
N PRO A 180 -12.29 28.04 -20.66
CA PRO A 180 -12.20 29.47 -20.46
C PRO A 180 -13.48 30.10 -21.02
N ASN A 181 -14.42 30.44 -20.16
CA ASN A 181 -15.50 31.38 -20.45
C ASN A 181 -16.06 31.94 -19.13
N THR A 182 -15.40 32.99 -18.65
CA THR A 182 -15.97 34.26 -18.15
C THR A 182 -14.82 35.23 -17.96
#